data_AF-A0A967T5R5-F1
#
_entry.id   AF-A0A967T5R5-F1
#
_cell.length_a   1.000
_cell.length_b   1.000
_cell.length_c   1.000
_cell.angle_alpha   90.00
_cell.angle_beta   90.00
_cell.angle_gamma   90.00
#
_symmetry.space_group_name_H-M   'P 1'
#
loop_
_entity.id
_entity.type
_entity.pdbx_description
1 polymer ?
#
loop_
_entity_poly.entity_id
_entity_poly.type
_entity_poly.pdbx_seq_one_letter_code
_entity_poly.pdbx_strand_id
1 'polypeptide(L)'
;IDLLYGVEFLPAVGPFWLLLPGIISIAVGRVLSSDLNGRGLPGAVARANGLALVLNLALNLWWIPIWGASGAAAATTVSYGLAVVFLARRYLRESRASWVDLLILKRT
;
A
#
# COMPACT_ATOMS: atom_id res chain seq x y z
N ILE A 1 -11.94 18.00 -14.41
CA ILE A 1 -12.28 16.69 -15.00
C ILE A 1 -13.37 16.84 -16.04
N ASP A 2 -14.45 17.59 -15.76
CA ASP A 2 -15.48 17.92 -16.77
C ASP A 2 -14.92 18.59 -18.04
N LEU A 3 -13.94 19.51 -17.91
CA LEU A 3 -13.35 20.20 -19.06
C LEU A 3 -12.47 19.31 -19.96
N LEU A 4 -11.96 18.18 -19.45
CA LEU A 4 -11.03 17.29 -20.16
C LEU A 4 -11.65 15.93 -20.54
N TYR A 5 -12.61 15.44 -19.75
CA TYR A 5 -13.16 14.08 -19.87
C TYR A 5 -14.71 14.03 -19.82
N GLY A 6 -15.39 15.16 -19.63
CA GLY A 6 -16.85 15.24 -19.57
C GLY A 6 -17.48 14.70 -18.27
N VAL A 7 -18.78 14.98 -18.11
CA VAL A 7 -19.59 14.60 -16.93
C VAL A 7 -19.75 13.09 -16.73
N GLU A 8 -19.52 12.29 -17.78
CA GLU A 8 -19.52 10.82 -17.68
C GLU A 8 -18.38 10.28 -16.79
N PHE A 9 -17.34 11.09 -16.52
CA PHE A 9 -16.22 10.72 -15.67
C PHE A 9 -16.41 11.08 -14.18
N LEU A 10 -17.50 11.76 -13.83
CA LEU A 10 -17.83 12.11 -12.43
C LEU A 10 -17.86 10.90 -11.48
N PRO A 11 -18.33 9.70 -11.86
CA PRO A 11 -18.31 8.53 -10.98
C PRO A 11 -16.89 8.03 -10.64
N ALA A 12 -15.88 8.37 -11.44
CA ALA A 12 -14.48 7.96 -11.21
C ALA A 12 -13.78 8.79 -10.12
N VAL A 13 -14.37 9.93 -9.72
CA VAL A 13 -13.81 10.83 -8.71
C VAL A 13 -13.79 10.18 -7.34
N GLY A 14 -14.87 9.49 -6.95
CA GLY A 14 -14.96 8.78 -5.67
C GLY A 14 -13.84 7.74 -5.49
N PRO A 15 -13.69 6.78 -6.42
CA PRO A 15 -12.57 5.83 -6.43
C PRO A 15 -11.19 6.49 -6.39
N PHE A 16 -11.03 7.62 -7.08
CA PHE A 16 -9.76 8.34 -7.12
C PHE A 16 -9.36 8.88 -5.74
N TRP A 17 -10.29 9.51 -5.02
CA TRP A 17 -10.06 9.95 -3.64
C TRP A 17 -9.76 8.79 -2.68
N LEU A 18 -10.43 7.65 -2.88
CA LEU A 18 -10.19 6.43 -2.11
C LEU A 18 -8.79 5.85 -2.36
N LEU A 19 -8.24 5.99 -3.56
CA LEU A 19 -6.90 5.49 -3.91
C LEU A 19 -5.76 6.35 -3.38
N LEU A 20 -5.95 7.65 -3.19
CA LEU A 20 -4.90 8.57 -2.69
C LEU A 20 -4.18 8.07 -1.42
N PRO A 21 -4.88 7.69 -0.33
CA PRO A 21 -4.21 7.12 0.84
C PRO A 21 -3.51 5.78 0.56
N GLY A 22 -4.04 5.00 -0.38
CA GLY A 22 -3.42 3.77 -0.86
C GLY A 22 -2.07 4.04 -1.53
N ILE A 23 -1.96 5.11 -2.32
CA ILE A 23 -0.71 5.50 -3.00
C ILE A 23 0.38 5.87 -1.98
N ILE A 24 0.03 6.63 -0.93
CA ILE A 24 0.99 6.96 0.15
C ILE A 24 1.49 5.68 0.82
N SER A 25 0.57 4.73 1.07
CA SER A 25 0.92 3.44 1.64
C SER A 25 1.89 2.68 0.73
N ILE A 26 1.62 2.57 -0.58
CA ILE A 26 2.54 1.91 -1.52
C ILE A 26 3.93 2.53 -1.52
N ALA A 27 4.01 3.87 -1.50
CA ALA A 27 5.29 4.57 -1.49
C ALA A 27 6.13 4.20 -0.25
N VAL A 28 5.53 4.25 0.94
CA VAL A 28 6.18 3.84 2.19
C VAL A 28 6.54 2.35 2.15
N GLY A 29 5.63 1.50 1.71
CA GLY A 29 5.83 0.06 1.61
C GLY A 29 6.99 -0.32 0.69
N ARG A 30 7.19 0.39 -0.42
CA ARG A 30 8.33 0.18 -1.33
C ARG A 30 9.66 0.51 -0.66
N VAL A 31 9.73 1.62 0.07
CA VAL A 31 10.95 2.01 0.81
C VAL A 31 11.30 0.96 1.85
N LEU A 32 10.33 0.54 2.67
CA LEU A 32 10.53 -0.48 3.70
C LEU A 32 10.89 -1.84 3.10
N SER A 33 10.24 -2.22 2.00
CA SER A 33 10.53 -3.48 1.31
C SER A 33 11.93 -3.50 0.71
N SER A 34 12.38 -2.38 0.13
CA SER A 34 13.73 -2.25 -0.43
C SER A 34 14.79 -2.39 0.65
N ASP A 35 14.61 -1.74 1.81
CA ASP A 35 15.52 -1.86 2.95
C ASP A 35 15.54 -3.30 3.52
N LEU A 36 14.37 -3.91 3.77
CA LEU A 36 14.30 -5.28 4.30
C LEU A 36 14.89 -6.31 3.33
N ASN A 37 14.71 -6.12 2.02
CA ASN A 37 15.36 -6.96 1.01
C ASN A 37 16.89 -6.79 1.05
N GLY A 38 17.39 -5.57 1.17
CA GLY A 38 18.83 -5.28 1.31
C GLY A 38 19.46 -5.89 2.58
N ARG A 39 18.66 -6.08 3.64
CA ARG A 39 19.08 -6.73 4.90
C ARG A 39 19.00 -8.26 4.88
N GLY A 40 18.63 -8.88 3.75
CA GLY A 40 18.49 -10.33 3.65
C GLY A 40 17.21 -10.88 4.28
N LEU A 41 16.17 -10.05 4.42
CA LEU A 41 14.85 -10.45 4.93
C LEU A 41 13.73 -10.46 3.85
N PRO A 42 13.94 -11.00 2.64
CA PRO A 42 12.92 -11.02 1.59
C PRO A 42 11.68 -11.84 1.99
N GLY A 43 11.84 -12.82 2.88
CA GLY A 43 10.74 -13.62 3.40
C GLY A 43 9.72 -12.85 4.24
N ALA A 44 10.11 -11.72 4.85
CA ALA A 44 9.18 -10.83 5.56
C ALA A 44 8.35 -10.00 4.57
N VAL A 45 9.01 -9.49 3.52
CA VAL A 45 8.38 -8.73 2.42
C VAL A 45 7.40 -9.61 1.65
N ALA A 46 7.80 -10.83 1.30
CA ALA A 46 6.95 -11.79 0.62
C ALA A 46 5.70 -12.14 1.44
N ARG A 47 5.84 -12.33 2.76
CA ARG A 47 4.71 -12.56 3.66
C ARG A 47 3.76 -11.37 3.73
N ALA A 48 4.30 -10.15 3.80
CA ALA A 48 3.48 -8.92 3.80
C ALA A 48 2.66 -8.79 2.51
N ASN A 49 3.31 -8.97 1.36
CA ASN A 49 2.66 -8.89 0.05
C ASN A 49 1.66 -10.03 -0.16
N GLY A 50 1.97 -11.25 0.29
CA GLY A 50 1.05 -12.37 0.24
C GLY A 50 -0.21 -12.14 1.07
N LEU A 51 -0.07 -11.65 2.30
CA LEU A 51 -1.20 -11.27 3.15
C LEU A 51 -2.04 -10.15 2.52
N ALA A 52 -1.37 -9.14 1.97
CA ALA A 52 -2.03 -8.04 1.29
C ALA A 52 -2.81 -8.51 0.07
N LEU A 53 -2.25 -9.43 -0.73
CA LEU A 53 -2.91 -10.00 -1.89
C LEU A 53 -4.16 -10.79 -1.51
N VAL A 54 -4.07 -11.68 -0.52
CA VAL A 54 -5.21 -12.47 -0.04
C VAL A 54 -6.32 -11.56 0.50
N LEU A 55 -5.95 -10.56 1.30
CA LEU A 55 -6.91 -9.59 1.81
C LEU A 55 -7.54 -8.77 0.68
N ASN A 56 -6.74 -8.36 -0.32
CA ASN A 56 -7.21 -7.61 -1.46
C ASN A 56 -8.20 -8.40 -2.30
N LEU A 57 -7.92 -9.68 -2.56
CA LEU A 57 -8.84 -10.57 -3.28
C LEU A 57 -10.14 -10.77 -2.49
N ALA A 58 -10.07 -11.05 -1.19
CA ALA A 58 -11.24 -11.24 -0.35
C ALA A 58 -12.12 -9.97 -0.30
N LEU A 59 -11.50 -8.80 -0.12
CA LEU A 59 -12.20 -7.52 -0.12
C LEU A 59 -12.77 -7.18 -1.49
N ASN A 60 -12.06 -7.44 -2.58
CA ASN A 60 -12.59 -7.21 -3.93
C ASN A 60 -13.79 -8.10 -4.22
N LEU A 61 -13.72 -9.40 -3.89
CA LEU A 61 -14.85 -10.33 -4.08
C LEU A 61 -16.11 -9.88 -3.33
N TRP A 62 -15.96 -9.21 -2.19
CA TRP A 62 -17.09 -8.78 -1.38
C TRP A 62 -17.55 -7.35 -1.67
N TRP A 63 -16.64 -6.40 -1.92
CA TRP A 63 -16.96 -4.98 -2.13
C TRP A 63 -17.23 -4.61 -3.58
N ILE A 64 -16.71 -5.34 -4.57
CA ILE A 64 -17.06 -5.11 -5.98
C ILE A 64 -18.57 -5.27 -6.22
N PRO A 65 -19.26 -6.35 -5.79
CA PRO A 65 -20.68 -6.51 -6.07
C PRO A 65 -21.56 -5.48 -5.37
N ILE A 66 -21.10 -4.85 -4.27
CA ILE A 66 -21.87 -3.87 -3.51
C ILE A 66 -21.57 -2.44 -4.00
N TRP A 67 -20.29 -2.08 -4.18
CA TRP A 67 -19.82 -0.70 -4.40
C TRP A 67 -19.09 -0.49 -5.74
N GLY A 68 -19.03 -1.51 -6.60
CA GLY A 68 -18.41 -1.42 -7.92
C GLY A 68 -16.95 -0.94 -7.88
N ALA A 69 -16.62 0.03 -8.73
CA ALA A 69 -15.27 0.59 -8.84
C ALA A 69 -14.76 1.25 -7.54
N SER A 70 -15.64 1.88 -6.77
CA SER A 70 -15.29 2.46 -5.46
C SER A 70 -14.92 1.37 -4.45
N GLY A 71 -15.58 0.21 -4.52
CA GLY A 71 -15.26 -0.97 -3.73
C GLY A 71 -13.86 -1.51 -4.02
N ALA A 72 -13.49 -1.58 -5.30
CA ALA A 72 -12.14 -2.00 -5.71
C ALA A 72 -11.05 -1.03 -5.24
N ALA A 73 -11.30 0.28 -5.34
CA ALA A 73 -10.40 1.32 -4.82
C ALA A 73 -10.23 1.21 -3.30
N ALA A 74 -11.32 1.06 -2.55
CA ALA A 74 -11.28 0.89 -1.10
C ALA A 74 -10.53 -0.39 -0.69
N ALA A 75 -10.81 -1.52 -1.36
CA ALA A 75 -10.14 -2.80 -1.10
C ALA A 75 -8.63 -2.69 -1.26
N THR A 76 -8.20 -1.97 -2.30
CA THR A 76 -6.79 -1.71 -2.62
C THR A 76 -6.11 -0.86 -1.56
N THR A 77 -6.73 0.24 -1.16
CA THR A 77 -6.22 1.11 -0.10
C THR A 77 -6.08 0.40 1.24
N VAL A 78 -7.10 -0.37 1.65
CA VAL A 78 -7.06 -1.12 2.92
C VAL A 78 -5.96 -2.18 2.90
N SER A 79 -5.83 -2.88 1.77
CA SER A 79 -4.84 -3.95 1.63
C SER A 79 -3.40 -3.43 1.68
N TYR A 80 -3.13 -2.33 0.97
CA TYR A 80 -1.81 -1.70 1.02
C TYR A 80 -1.53 -1.05 2.37
N GLY A 81 -2.52 -0.44 3.01
CA GLY A 81 -2.37 0.07 4.38
C GLY A 81 -1.97 -1.03 5.36
N LEU A 82 -2.62 -2.20 5.29
CA LEU A 82 -2.28 -3.34 6.14
C LEU A 82 -0.88 -3.88 5.86
N ALA A 83 -0.50 -3.97 4.58
CA ALA A 83 0.84 -4.41 4.17
C ALA A 83 1.94 -3.51 4.77
N VAL A 84 1.74 -2.20 4.70
CA VAL A 84 2.66 -1.20 5.24
C VAL A 84 2.76 -1.28 6.75
N VAL A 85 1.63 -1.42 7.46
CA VAL A 85 1.64 -1.59 8.92
C VAL A 85 2.41 -2.85 9.32
N PHE A 86 2.25 -3.95 8.57
CA PHE A 86 2.99 -5.18 8.81
C PHE A 86 4.49 -5.00 8.56
N LEU A 87 4.86 -4.41 7.42
CA LEU A 87 6.26 -4.10 7.08
C LEU A 87 6.88 -3.16 8.11
N ALA A 88 6.16 -2.12 8.55
CA ALA A 88 6.63 -1.16 9.54
C ALA A 88 6.86 -1.82 10.91
N ARG A 89 5.96 -2.71 11.33
CA ARG A 89 6.15 -3.49 12.58
C ARG A 89 7.35 -4.42 12.50
N ARG A 90 7.58 -5.06 11.35
CA ARG A 90 8.77 -5.91 11.14
C ARG A 90 10.05 -5.08 11.12
N TYR A 91 10.04 -3.99 10.36
CA TYR A 91 11.14 -3.03 10.36
C TYR A 91 11.48 -2.55 11.77
N LEU A 92 10.51 -2.16 12.61
CA LEU A 92 10.77 -1.75 13.99
C LEU A 92 11.26 -2.87 14.92
N ARG A 93 10.95 -4.14 14.63
CA ARG A 93 11.40 -5.29 15.44
C ARG A 93 12.80 -5.75 15.07
N GLU A 94 13.11 -5.80 13.77
CA GLU A 94 14.41 -6.25 13.26
C GLU A 94 15.44 -5.11 13.23
N SER A 95 15.00 -3.88 12.97
CA SER A 95 15.83 -2.68 13.02
C SER A 95 15.89 -2.18 14.46
N ARG A 96 16.88 -2.64 15.24
CA ARG A 96 17.38 -1.87 16.41
C ARG A 96 17.94 -0.49 16.00
N ALA A 97 17.91 -0.15 14.71
CA ALA A 97 18.31 1.12 14.16
C ALA A 97 17.17 2.15 14.27
N SER A 98 17.48 3.19 15.04
CA SER A 98 16.66 4.37 15.28
C SER A 98 16.30 5.09 13.98
N TRP A 99 15.23 5.88 14.02
CA TRP A 99 14.79 6.81 12.96
C TRP A 99 15.91 7.68 12.37
N VAL A 100 17.05 7.78 13.06
CA VAL A 100 18.27 8.51 12.67
C VAL A 100 19.00 7.86 11.49
N ASP A 101 18.97 6.52 11.34
CA ASP A 101 19.64 5.85 10.21
C ASP A 101 18.87 6.00 8.89
N LEU A 102 17.58 6.34 8.93
CA LEU A 102 16.79 6.70 7.75
C LEU A 102 17.19 8.06 7.15
N LEU A 103 17.83 8.93 7.93
CA LEU A 103 18.31 10.24 7.50
C LEU A 103 19.76 10.20 6.98
N ILE A 104 20.53 9.21 7.39
CA ILE A 104 21.93 9.05 6.97
C ILE A 104 21.96 7.97 5.88
N LEU A 105 21.60 8.35 4.65
CA LEU A 105 22.00 7.62 3.46
C LEU A 105 23.54 7.68 3.41
N LYS A 106 24.19 6.70 4.04
CA LYS A 106 25.64 6.57 4.05
C LYS A 106 26.07 6.15 2.65
N ARG A 107 26.28 7.16 1.81
CA ARG A 107 26.84 7.09 0.47
C ARG A 107 28.18 6.35 0.59
N THR A 108 28.25 5.14 0.05
CA THR A 108 29.52 4.44 -0.20
C THR A 108 30.13 5.02 -1.46
#